data_AF-A0A7T3E5K0-F1
#
_entry.id   AF-A0A7T3E5K0-F1
#
_cell.length_a   1.000
_cell.length_b   1.000
_cell.length_c   1.000
_cell.angle_alpha   90.00
_cell.angle_beta   90.00
_cell.angle_gamma   90.00
#
_symmetry.space_group_name_H-M   'P 1'
#
loop_
_entity.id
_entity.type
_entity.pdbx_description
1 polymer ?
#
loop_
_entity_poly.entity_id
_entity_poly.type
_entity_poly.pdbx_seq_one_letter_code
_entity_poly.pdbx_strand_id
1 'polypeptide(L)' 'MADSVPESTKSAAGADRLCQVKGCAVVMRRGQRVCETHWVALPGDARKRLSMSRHGPIADAMWSKAVAVLEGQLA' A
#
# COMPACT_ATOMS: atom_id res chain seq x y z
N MET A 1 -32.53 -16.16 -30.16
CA MET A 1 -31.20 -16.32 -29.54
C MET A 1 -30.99 -15.05 -28.72
N ALA A 2 -31.22 -15.12 -27.41
CA ALA A 2 -31.10 -13.95 -26.53
C ALA A 2 -29.68 -13.92 -25.97
N ASP A 3 -28.81 -13.16 -26.62
CA ASP A 3 -27.50 -12.82 -26.11
C ASP A 3 -27.63 -11.48 -25.38
N SER A 4 -27.65 -11.53 -24.06
CA SER A 4 -27.62 -10.33 -23.20
C SER A 4 -26.89 -10.72 -21.92
N VAL A 5 -25.56 -10.75 -22.05
CA VAL A 5 -24.61 -10.84 -20.94
C VAL A 5 -24.84 -9.62 -20.03
N PRO A 6 -25.03 -9.78 -18.71
CA PRO A 6 -25.07 -8.63 -17.82
C PRO A 6 -23.65 -8.04 -17.71
N GLU A 7 -23.45 -6.86 -18.29
CA GLU A 7 -22.33 -5.99 -17.97
C GLU A 7 -22.54 -5.44 -16.55
N SER A 8 -22.22 -6.25 -15.56
CA SER A 8 -22.25 -5.89 -14.15
C SER A 8 -21.04 -6.47 -13.45
N THR A 9 -19.89 -5.85 -13.68
CA THR A 9 -18.93 -5.60 -12.60
C THR A 9 -18.17 -4.32 -12.94
N LYS A 10 -18.77 -3.18 -12.58
CA LYS A 10 -18.03 -2.00 -12.18
C LYS A 10 -16.98 -2.48 -11.18
N SER A 11 -15.77 -2.70 -11.67
CA SER A 11 -14.65 -3.18 -10.87
C SER A 11 -14.56 -2.26 -9.67
N ALA A 12 -14.66 -2.83 -8.47
CA ALA A 12 -14.62 -2.11 -7.20
C ALA A 12 -13.36 -1.22 -7.19
N ALA A 13 -13.54 0.04 -7.58
CA ALA A 13 -12.46 0.99 -7.80
C ALA A 13 -12.05 1.59 -6.45
N GLY A 14 -11.50 0.73 -5.60
CA GLY A 14 -10.99 1.07 -4.28
C GLY A 14 -11.21 -0.07 -3.31
N ALA A 15 -10.62 -1.24 -3.56
CA ALA A 15 -10.50 -2.25 -2.52
C ALA A 15 -9.79 -1.59 -1.33
N ASP A 16 -10.49 -1.46 -0.21
CA ASP A 16 -9.89 -1.20 1.08
C ASP A 16 -8.76 -2.21 1.29
N ARG A 17 -7.54 -1.71 1.46
CA ARG A 17 -6.35 -2.57 1.64
C ARG A 17 -5.86 -2.42 3.06
N LEU A 18 -5.51 -3.54 3.69
CA LEU A 18 -4.80 -3.49 4.96
C LEU A 18 -3.41 -2.86 4.77
N CYS A 19 -2.90 -2.25 5.83
CA CYS A 19 -1.52 -1.83 5.91
C CYS A 19 -0.57 -3.00 5.55
N GLN A 20 0.48 -2.75 4.77
CA GLN A 20 1.43 -3.78 4.35
C GLN A 20 2.27 -4.38 5.48
N VAL A 21 2.42 -3.69 6.61
CA VAL A 21 3.19 -4.17 7.77
C VAL A 21 2.48 -5.35 8.42
N LYS A 22 3.17 -6.48 8.57
CA LYS A 22 2.62 -7.67 9.25
C LYS A 22 2.15 -7.34 10.66
N GLY A 23 0.98 -7.87 11.02
CA GLY A 23 0.36 -7.63 12.33
C GLY A 23 -0.42 -6.30 12.42
N CYS A 24 -0.35 -5.44 11.40
CA CYS A 24 -1.15 -4.22 11.37
C CYS A 24 -2.54 -4.46 10.79
N ALA A 25 -3.58 -4.36 11.63
CA ALA A 25 -4.98 -4.51 11.20
C ALA A 25 -5.63 -3.22 10.68
N VAL A 26 -4.84 -2.16 10.44
CA VAL A 26 -5.38 -0.87 9.98
C VAL A 26 -5.78 -0.95 8.51
N VAL A 27 -7.05 -0.67 8.24
CA VAL A 27 -7.60 -0.57 6.88
C VAL A 27 -7.28 0.79 6.28
N MET A 28 -6.74 0.79 5.07
CA MET A 28 -6.24 1.97 4.37
C MET A 28 -7.10 2.33 3.17
N ARG A 29 -7.28 3.64 2.98
CA ARG A 29 -7.88 4.21 1.76
C ARG A 29 -6.96 4.00 0.56
N ARG A 30 -7.58 3.92 -0.63
CA ARG A 30 -6.92 3.72 -1.92
C ARG A 30 -5.69 4.62 -2.12
N GLY A 31 -4.58 4.03 -2.57
CA GLY A 31 -3.35 4.76 -2.92
C GLY A 31 -2.28 4.79 -1.83
N GLN A 32 -2.61 4.36 -0.60
CA GLN A 32 -1.64 4.22 0.48
C GLN A 32 -1.20 2.76 0.65
N ARG A 33 0.06 2.54 1.05
CA ARG A 33 0.62 1.20 1.30
C ARG A 33 0.72 0.86 2.79
N VAL A 34 0.93 1.87 3.62
CA VAL A 34 1.06 1.74 5.07
C VAL A 34 0.19 2.78 5.76
N CYS A 35 -0.24 2.51 7.00
CA CYS A 35 -1.01 3.46 7.79
C CYS A 35 -0.21 4.67 8.23
N GLU A 36 -0.91 5.73 8.64
CA GLU A 36 -0.29 6.99 9.08
C GLU A 36 0.73 6.75 10.21
N THR A 37 0.41 5.88 11.16
CA THR A 37 1.31 5.49 12.25
C THR A 37 2.63 4.92 11.72
N HIS A 38 2.56 3.95 10.82
CA HIS A 38 3.74 3.35 10.20
C HIS A 38 4.45 4.31 9.24
N TRP A 39 3.71 5.18 8.57
CA TRP A 39 4.29 6.22 7.72
C TRP A 39 5.14 7.20 8.54
N VAL A 40 4.65 7.65 9.70
CA VAL A 40 5.39 8.56 10.58
C VAL A 40 6.58 7.85 11.25
N ALA A 41 6.47 6.54 11.53
CA ALA A 41 7.55 5.72 12.05
C ALA A 41 8.70 5.49 11.05
N LEU A 42 8.45 5.66 9.74
CA LEU A 42 9.52 5.54 8.74
C LEU A 42 10.59 6.63 8.94
N PRO A 43 11.89 6.28 8.75
CA PRO A 43 12.98 7.24 8.73
C PRO A 43 12.69 8.38 7.75
N GLY A 44 13.07 9.61 8.12
CA GLY A 44 12.82 10.80 7.29
C GLY A 44 13.35 10.66 5.86
N ASP A 45 14.54 10.07 5.71
CA ASP A 45 15.14 9.79 4.40
C ASP A 45 14.34 8.78 3.58
N ALA A 46 13.80 7.74 4.22
CA ALA A 46 12.95 6.75 3.55
C ALA A 46 11.65 7.40 3.06
N ARG A 47 10.98 8.19 3.91
CA ARG A 47 9.78 8.95 3.52
C ARG A 47 10.04 9.88 2.33
N LYS A 48 11.16 10.61 2.35
CA LYS A 48 11.54 11.53 1.27
C LYS A 48 11.78 10.79 -0.05
N ARG A 49 12.45 9.64 -0.01
CA ARG A 49 12.70 8.83 -1.22
C ARG A 49 11.41 8.22 -1.78
N LEU A 50 10.52 7.75 -0.90
CA LEU A 50 9.21 7.20 -1.27
C LEU A 50 8.26 8.28 -1.81
N SER A 51 8.33 9.51 -1.31
CA SER A 51 7.50 10.62 -1.82
C SER A 51 7.94 11.09 -3.22
N MET A 52 9.24 10.97 -3.52
CA MET A 52 9.82 11.31 -4.82
C MET A 52 9.57 10.23 -5.90
N SER A 53 9.47 8.96 -5.53
CA SER A 53 9.26 7.85 -6.46
C SER A 53 7.90 7.18 -6.19
N ARG A 54 6.85 7.67 -6.85
CA ARG A 54 5.47 7.21 -6.60
C ARG A 54 5.13 5.85 -7.22
N HIS A 55 5.73 5.52 -8.37
CA HIS A 55 5.39 4.32 -9.15
C HIS A 55 6.60 3.73 -9.88
N GLY A 56 6.65 2.40 -10.00
CA GLY A 56 7.68 1.66 -10.74
C GLY A 56 8.45 0.66 -9.88
N PRO A 57 9.26 -0.21 -10.52
CA PRO A 57 9.95 -1.31 -9.84
C PRO A 57 10.92 -0.82 -8.75
N ILE A 58 11.52 0.36 -8.93
CA ILE A 58 12.39 0.98 -7.93
C ILE A 58 11.58 1.42 -6.70
N ALA A 59 10.41 2.02 -6.91
CA ALA A 59 9.51 2.41 -5.82
C ALA A 59 9.03 1.17 -5.06
N ASP A 60 8.71 0.09 -5.76
CA ASP A 60 8.33 -1.19 -5.14
C ASP A 60 9.43 -1.79 -4.27
N ALA A 61 10.67 -1.81 -4.78
CA ALA A 61 11.82 -2.26 -4.00
C ALA A 61 12.08 -1.39 -2.77
N MET A 62 11.92 -0.07 -2.89
CA MET A 62 12.05 0.85 -1.75
C MET A 62 10.95 0.64 -0.71
N TRP A 63 9.71 0.43 -1.15
CA TRP A 63 8.59 0.12 -0.25
C TRP A 63 8.80 -1.20 0.49
N SER A 64 9.28 -2.25 -0.20
CA SER A 64 9.61 -3.53 0.43
C SER A 64 10.66 -3.38 1.53
N LYS A 65 11.72 -2.61 1.27
CA LYS A 65 12.74 -2.28 2.29
C LYS A 65 12.16 -1.47 3.45
N ALA A 66 11.31 -0.48 3.16
CA ALA A 66 10.69 0.36 4.19
C ALA A 66 9.78 -0.45 5.12
N VAL A 67 8.98 -1.38 4.57
CA VAL A 67 8.15 -2.29 5.36
C VAL A 67 9.01 -3.23 6.21
N ALA A 68 10.09 -3.80 5.65
CA ALA A 68 10.99 -4.65 6.41
C ALA A 68 11.65 -3.94 7.60
N VAL A 69 11.99 -2.65 7.46
CA VAL A 69 12.51 -1.84 8.58
C VAL A 69 11.45 -1.67 9.68
N LEU A 70 10.20 -1.39 9.31
CA LEU A 70 9.10 -1.27 10.27
C LEU A 70 8.84 -2.60 10.99
N GLU A 71 8.86 -3.71 10.26
CA GLU A 71 8.71 -5.06 10.84
C GLU A 71 9.86 -5.41 11.78
N GLY A 72 11.10 -5.04 11.45
CA GLY A 72 12.27 -5.26 12.30
C GLY A 72 12.30 -4.40 13.58
N GLN A 73 11.54 -3.31 13.63
CA GLN A 73 11.39 -2.48 14.84
C GLN A 73 10.31 -3.01 15.80
N LEU A 74 9.42 -3.89 15.31
CA LEU A 74 8.32 -4.48 16.07
C LEU A 74 8.69 -5.85 16.68
N ALA A 75 9.91 -6.35 16.45
CA ALA A 75 10.42 -7.63 16.93
C ALA A 75 11.15 -7.54 18.27
#